data_AF-A0A699XK31-F1
#
_entry.id   AF-A0A699XK31-F1
#
_cell.length_a   1.000
_cell.length_b   1.000
_cell.length_c   1.000
_cell.angle_alpha   90.00
_cell.angle_beta   90.00
_cell.angle_gamma   90.00
#
_symmetry.space_group_name_H-M   'P 1'
#
loop_
_entity.id
_entity.type
_entity.pdbx_description
1 polymer ?
#
loop_
_entity_poly.entity_id
_entity_poly.type
_entity_poly.pdbx_seq_one_letter_code
_entity_poly.pdbx_strand_id
1 'polypeptide(L)' 'MCIAGSRVFVQEGIHDVFVKKVEGAVKAWTTGDPFDLATRHGPQNNKQQYEKVLLCI' A
#
# COMPACT_ATOMS: atom_id res chain seq x y z
N MET A 1 10.14 -4.48 -0.84
CA MET A 1 10.43 -5.53 0.15
C MET A 1 10.30 -6.89 -0.51
N CYS A 2 11.24 -7.80 -0.30
CA CYS A 2 11.20 -9.16 -0.88
C CYS A 2 10.13 -10.07 -0.24
N ILE A 3 9.81 -9.83 1.04
CA ILE A 3 8.77 -10.57 1.80
C ILE A 3 7.47 -9.73 1.90
N ALA A 4 7.13 -8.99 0.86
CA ALA A 4 5.85 -8.29 0.80
C ALA A 4 4.71 -9.29 0.54
N GLY A 5 3.64 -9.22 1.35
CA GLY A 5 2.41 -10.00 1.14
C GLY A 5 1.60 -9.50 -0.04
N SER A 6 2.13 -9.61 -1.26
CA SER A 6 1.50 -9.14 -2.50
C SER A 6 0.22 -9.91 -2.89
N ARG A 7 -0.05 -11.03 -2.22
CA ARG A 7 -1.28 -11.81 -2.31
C ARG A 7 -1.74 -12.15 -0.90
N VAL A 8 -3.00 -11.91 -0.60
CA VAL A 8 -3.64 -12.21 0.69
C VAL A 8 -4.86 -13.08 0.40
N PHE A 9 -4.93 -14.26 1.00
CA PHE A 9 -6.11 -15.12 0.95
C PHE A 9 -6.99 -14.82 2.16
N VAL A 10 -8.29 -14.66 1.92
CA VAL A 10 -9.29 -14.28 2.93
C VAL A 10 -10.44 -15.27 2.87
N GLN A 11 -10.94 -15.69 4.03
CA GLN A 11 -12.10 -16.59 4.10
C GLN A 11 -13.36 -15.85 3.65
N GLU A 12 -14.17 -16.51 2.82
CA GLU A 12 -15.33 -15.95 2.12
C GLU A 12 -16.28 -15.14 3.03
N GLY A 13 -16.64 -15.70 4.18
CA GLY A 13 -17.56 -15.08 5.15
C GLY A 13 -17.05 -13.79 5.82
N ILE A 14 -15.76 -13.46 5.69
CA ILE A 14 -15.18 -12.19 6.18
C ILE A 14 -14.59 -11.31 5.07
N HIS A 15 -14.68 -11.74 3.79
CA HIS A 15 -14.04 -11.08 2.65
C HIS A 15 -14.33 -9.58 2.58
N ASP A 16 -15.60 -9.20 2.47
CA ASP A 16 -16.00 -7.80 2.26
C ASP A 16 -15.71 -6.91 3.47
N VAL A 17 -15.80 -7.47 4.69
CA VAL A 17 -15.48 -6.77 5.94
C VAL A 17 -13.98 -6.52 6.02
N PHE A 18 -13.16 -7.49 5.62
CA PHE A 18 -11.71 -7.35 5.54
C PHE A 18 -11.30 -6.30 4.51
N VAL A 19 -11.82 -6.39 3.27
CA VAL A 19 -11.51 -5.45 2.18
C VAL A 19 -11.86 -4.01 2.58
N LYS A 20 -13.07 -3.76 3.12
CA LYS A 20 -13.47 -2.42 3.59
C LYS A 20 -12.57 -1.88 4.71
N LYS A 21 -12.13 -2.73 5.64
CA LYS A 21 -11.20 -2.33 6.71
C LYS A 21 -9.81 -2.00 6.17
N VAL A 22 -9.29 -2.79 5.23
CA VAL A 22 -7.99 -2.55 4.59
C VAL A 22 -8.04 -1.27 3.77
N GLU A 23 -9.09 -1.06 2.97
CA GLU A 23 -9.28 0.15 2.17
C GLU A 23 -9.32 1.41 3.06
N GLY A 24 -10.14 1.40 4.12
CA GLY A 24 -10.22 2.50 5.07
C GLY A 24 -8.90 2.76 5.80
N ALA A 25 -8.18 1.70 6.16
CA ALA A 25 -6.86 1.83 6.79
C ALA A 25 -5.82 2.44 5.84
N VAL A 26 -5.75 2.00 4.59
CA VAL A 26 -4.77 2.49 3.59
C VAL A 26 -5.07 3.93 3.18
N LYS A 27 -6.35 4.29 3.00
CA LYS A 27 -6.75 5.68 2.69
C LYS A 27 -6.41 6.68 3.80
N ALA A 28 -6.23 6.21 5.03
CA ALA A 28 -5.81 7.04 6.17
C ALA A 28 -4.27 7.23 6.29
N TRP A 29 -3.46 6.69 5.37
CA TRP A 29 -2.01 6.83 5.42
C TRP A 29 -1.54 8.11 4.73
N THR A 30 -0.91 9.01 5.49
CA THR A 30 -0.18 10.15 4.91
C THR A 30 0.93 9.65 3.99
N THR A 31 0.91 10.08 2.74
CA THR A 31 1.98 9.83 1.76
C THR A 31 2.69 11.15 1.49
N GLY A 32 4.02 11.21 1.64
CA GLY A 32 4.73 12.49 1.66
C GLY A 32 6.24 12.40 1.84
N ASP A 33 6.81 13.48 2.40
CA ASP A 33 8.24 13.63 2.66
C ASP A 33 8.69 12.61 3.73
N PRO A 34 9.74 11.80 3.49
CA PRO A 34 10.27 10.86 4.48
C PRO A 34 10.86 11.53 5.75
N PHE A 35 11.09 12.84 5.75
CA PHE A 35 11.54 13.60 6.94
C PHE A 35 10.38 14.17 7.78
N ASP A 36 9.14 14.15 7.28
CA ASP A 36 7.95 14.48 8.08
C ASP A 36 7.56 13.27 8.94
N LEU A 37 7.50 13.46 10.26
CA LEU A 37 7.08 12.44 11.23
C LEU A 37 5.62 12.00 11.06
N ALA A 38 4.79 12.79 10.37
CA ALA A 38 3.42 12.42 10.02
C ALA A 38 3.34 11.50 8.78
N THR A 39 4.41 11.37 7.98
CA THR A 39 4.43 10.51 6.78
C THR A 39 4.46 9.04 7.16
N ARG A 40 3.50 8.27 6.62
CA ARG A 40 3.42 6.80 6.75
C ARG A 40 3.86 6.06 5.49
N HIS A 41 3.88 6.72 4.33
CA HIS A 41 4.41 6.17 3.09
C HIS A 41 5.29 7.20 2.38
N GLY A 42 6.58 6.88 2.23
CA GLY A 42 7.53 7.70 1.47
C GLY A 42 7.46 7.46 -0.04
N PRO A 43 8.28 8.18 -0.82
CA PRO A 43 8.36 7.99 -2.27
C PRO A 43 8.98 6.64 -2.66
N GLN A 44 8.80 6.26 -3.93
CA GLN A 44 9.57 5.17 -4.53
C GLN A 44 11.03 5.58 -4.73
N ASN A 45 11.96 4.61 -4.61
CA ASN A 45 13.41 4.86 -4.60
C ASN A 45 13.95 5.66 -5.81
N ASN A 46 13.34 5.52 -6.99
CA ASN A 46 13.68 6.30 -8.18
C ASN A 46 12.53 6.31 -9.19
N LYS A 47 12.66 7.17 -10.23
CA LYS A 47 11.67 7.34 -11.29
C LYS A 47 11.38 6.04 -12.08
N GLN A 48 12.41 5.26 -12.43
CA GLN A 48 12.23 3.99 -13.16
C GLN A 48 11.40 2.98 -12.35
N GLN A 49 11.60 2.91 -11.03
CA GLN A 49 10.82 2.03 -10.16
C GLN A 49 9.38 2.52 -10.01
N TYR A 50 9.15 3.84 -9.95
CA TYR A 50 7.80 4.42 -9.96
C TYR A 50 7.06 4.10 -11.26
N GLU A 51 7.68 4.36 -12.42
CA GLU A 51 7.11 4.05 -13.74
C GLU A 51 6.84 2.55 -13.91
N LYS A 52 7.77 1.68 -13.48
CA LYS A 52 7.58 0.22 -13.48
C LYS A 52 6.39 -0.23 -12.64
N VAL A 53 6.16 0.38 -11.47
CA VAL A 53 5.01 0.06 -10.62
C VAL A 53 3.72 0.53 -11.27
N LEU A 54 3.67 1.72 -11.85
CA LEU A 54 2.49 2.23 -12.57
C LEU A 54 2.10 1.35 -13.77
N LEU A 55 3.08 0.78 -14.49
CA LEU A 55 2.83 -0.15 -15.60
C LEU A 55 2.30 -1.54 -15.16
N CYS A 56 2.18 -1.78 -13.85
CA CYS A 56 1.68 -3.03 -13.27
C CYS A 56 0.32 -2.89 -12.55
N ILE A 57 -0.31 -1.70 -12.62
CA ILE A 57 -1.64 -1.39 -12.08
C ILE A 57 -2.67 -1.49 -13.20
#